data_AF-G5E067-F1
#
_entry.id   AF-G5E067-F1
#
_cell.length_a   1.000
_cell.length_b   1.000
_cell.length_c   1.000
_cell.angle_alpha   90.00
_cell.angle_beta   90.00
_cell.angle_gamma   90.00
#
_symmetry.space_group_name_H-M   'P 1'
#
loop_
_entity.id
_entity.type
_entity.pdbx_description
1 polymer ?
#
loop_
_entity_poly.entity_id
_entity_poly.type
_entity_poly.pdbx_seq_one_letter_code
_entity_poly.pdbx_strand_id
1 'polypeptide(L)'
;ELQHEENSSWQRMEVICLEQDVSTSLASRGNLYVYKTEGFWSQIKSAGSAIYASRLYLSQYNTRHPERLASTKQGGPTILGNVYIHPTAKVDPSATLGPNVSIGGVTVGAGVIRESIILHGALLQDHSC
;
A
#
# COMPACT_ATOMS: atom_id res chain seq x y z
N GLU A 1 52.76 -0.22 32.57
CA GLU A 1 52.04 -0.42 31.31
C GLU A 1 51.75 -1.90 31.17
N LEU A 2 50.49 -2.28 30.99
CA LEU A 2 50.00 -3.40 30.18
C LEU A 2 48.48 -3.44 30.37
N GLN A 3 47.79 -3.50 29.24
CA GLN A 3 46.46 -2.98 28.98
C GLN A 3 45.34 -3.77 29.69
N HIS A 4 44.41 -3.03 30.25
CA HIS A 4 43.10 -3.49 30.68
C HIS A 4 42.14 -3.27 29.49
N GLU A 5 42.10 -4.20 28.53
CA GLU A 5 41.20 -4.17 27.35
C GLU A 5 40.40 -5.48 27.21
N GLU A 6 39.91 -6.03 28.32
CA GLU A 6 38.98 -7.17 28.29
C GLU A 6 37.71 -6.86 29.07
N ASN A 7 36.88 -5.90 28.62
CA ASN A 7 35.43 -5.98 28.94
C ASN A 7 34.53 -5.04 28.14
N SER A 8 34.50 -5.11 26.81
CA SER A 8 33.57 -4.27 26.02
C SER A 8 32.80 -5.02 24.93
N SER A 9 33.01 -6.32 24.75
CA SER A 9 32.30 -7.12 23.74
C SER A 9 30.97 -7.71 24.22
N TRP A 10 30.76 -7.87 25.53
CA TRP A 10 29.59 -8.59 26.07
C TRP A 10 28.44 -7.69 26.58
N GLN A 11 28.58 -6.37 26.57
CA GLN A 11 27.51 -5.44 27.01
C GLN A 11 26.42 -5.17 25.95
N ARG A 12 26.40 -5.89 24.82
CA ARG A 12 25.46 -5.67 23.70
C ARG A 12 24.44 -6.80 23.49
N MET A 13 24.25 -7.69 24.46
CA MET A 13 23.51 -8.95 24.30
C MET A 13 21.97 -8.86 24.21
N GLU A 14 21.34 -7.69 24.29
CA GLU A 14 19.87 -7.57 24.24
C GLU A 14 19.31 -7.00 22.94
N VAL A 15 20.16 -6.62 21.98
CA VAL A 15 19.73 -6.03 20.71
C VAL A 15 20.43 -6.74 19.54
N ILE A 16 19.64 -7.18 18.56
CA ILE A 16 20.13 -7.74 17.30
C ILE A 16 19.80 -6.75 16.18
N CYS A 17 20.80 -6.34 15.41
CA CYS A 17 20.68 -5.48 14.24
C CYS A 17 20.90 -6.29 12.96
N LEU A 18 19.88 -6.35 12.09
CA LEU A 18 19.92 -7.14 10.85
C LEU A 18 21.12 -6.78 9.95
N GLU A 19 21.48 -5.51 9.86
CA GLU A 19 22.58 -5.01 9.03
C GLU A 19 23.97 -5.36 9.59
N GLN A 20 24.15 -5.30 10.92
CA GLN A 20 25.46 -5.48 11.56
C GLN A 20 25.71 -6.94 11.92
N ASP A 21 24.73 -7.61 12.55
CA ASP A 21 24.94 -8.94 13.14
C ASP A 21 24.61 -10.08 12.16
N VAL A 22 23.66 -9.85 11.24
CA VAL A 22 23.17 -10.89 10.32
C VAL A 22 23.74 -10.70 8.91
N SER A 23 23.54 -9.53 8.29
CA SER A 23 23.87 -9.29 6.88
C SER A 23 25.38 -9.37 6.62
N THR A 24 26.19 -8.72 7.44
CA THR A 24 27.66 -8.79 7.35
C THR A 24 28.16 -10.23 7.54
N SER A 25 27.60 -10.97 8.48
CA SER A 25 27.96 -12.37 8.73
C SER A 25 27.62 -13.27 7.53
N LEU A 26 26.41 -13.15 6.97
CA LEU A 26 25.98 -13.89 5.78
C LEU A 26 26.83 -13.56 4.56
N ALA A 27 27.15 -12.27 4.35
CA ALA A 27 28.02 -11.82 3.27
C ALA A 27 29.43 -12.41 3.39
N SER A 28 30.02 -12.39 4.60
CA SER A 28 31.37 -12.93 4.84
C SER A 28 31.48 -14.43 4.56
N ARG A 29 30.38 -15.17 4.74
CA ARG A 29 30.30 -16.62 4.51
C ARG A 29 29.87 -16.99 3.09
N GLY A 30 29.64 -16.00 2.21
CA GLY A 30 29.16 -16.24 0.85
C GLY A 30 27.71 -16.72 0.75
N ASN A 31 26.91 -16.57 1.81
CA ASN A 31 25.54 -17.06 1.92
C ASN A 31 24.50 -15.94 1.74
N LEU A 32 24.89 -14.78 1.20
CA LEU A 32 23.99 -13.68 0.89
C LEU A 32 23.64 -13.72 -0.60
N TYR A 33 22.36 -13.92 -0.91
CA TYR A 33 21.84 -14.02 -2.28
C TYR A 33 20.90 -12.85 -2.61
N VAL A 34 20.82 -12.50 -3.89
CA VAL A 34 19.94 -11.44 -4.38
C VAL A 34 18.95 -12.02 -5.36
N TYR A 35 17.67 -11.69 -5.19
CA TYR A 35 16.62 -11.95 -6.17
C TYR A 35 16.18 -10.62 -6.81
N LYS A 36 16.27 -10.51 -8.13
CA LYS A 36 15.77 -9.36 -8.88
C LYS A 36 14.31 -9.57 -9.21
N THR A 37 13.44 -8.68 -8.74
CA THR A 37 12.03 -8.64 -9.15
C THR A 37 11.83 -7.63 -10.28
N GLU A 38 10.94 -7.95 -11.22
CA GLU A 38 10.48 -7.03 -12.28
C GLU A 38 9.18 -6.32 -11.89
N GLY A 39 8.56 -6.72 -10.77
CA GLY A 39 7.38 -6.07 -10.23
C GLY A 39 7.68 -4.69 -9.68
N PHE A 40 6.63 -3.88 -9.51
CA PHE A 40 6.77 -2.60 -8.84
C PHE A 40 7.19 -2.79 -7.38
N TRP A 41 7.94 -1.83 -6.87
CA TRP A 41 8.26 -1.71 -5.46
C TRP A 41 8.07 -0.26 -5.05
N SER A 42 7.44 -0.04 -3.88
CA SER A 42 7.20 1.29 -3.34
C SER A 42 7.33 1.27 -1.83
N GLN A 43 7.98 2.29 -1.27
CA GLN A 43 8.12 2.45 0.17
C GLN A 43 6.88 3.11 0.76
N ILE A 44 6.37 2.57 1.86
CA ILE A 44 5.34 3.22 2.67
C ILE A 44 6.01 3.76 3.93
N LYS A 45 6.21 5.08 3.97
CA LYS A 45 6.90 5.81 5.05
C LYS A 45 6.11 6.98 5.61
N SER A 46 5.11 7.45 4.86
CA SER A 46 4.23 8.56 5.24
C SER A 46 2.79 8.21 4.91
N ALA A 47 1.82 8.91 5.50
CA ALA A 47 0.41 8.72 5.15
C ALA A 47 0.16 8.89 3.64
N GLY A 48 0.78 9.90 3.00
CA GLY A 48 0.66 10.13 1.56
C GLY A 48 1.22 9.00 0.69
N SER A 49 2.26 8.28 1.16
CA SER A 49 2.83 7.14 0.41
C SER A 49 1.86 5.98 0.22
N ALA A 50 0.82 5.86 1.07
CA ALA A 50 -0.23 4.87 0.90
C ALA A 50 -1.06 5.09 -0.38
N ILE A 51 -1.32 6.35 -0.75
CA ILE A 51 -2.06 6.69 -1.98
C ILE A 51 -1.28 6.24 -3.22
N TYR A 52 0.04 6.49 -3.25
CA TYR A 52 0.90 6.04 -4.34
C TYR A 52 1.00 4.51 -4.42
N ALA A 53 1.11 3.84 -3.27
CA ALA A 53 1.10 2.38 -3.23
C ALA A 53 -0.22 1.80 -3.77
N SER A 54 -1.37 2.37 -3.36
CA SER A 54 -2.69 1.97 -3.87
C SER A 54 -2.81 2.14 -5.38
N ARG A 55 -2.32 3.26 -5.94
CA ARG A 55 -2.26 3.46 -7.40
C ARG A 55 -1.52 2.34 -8.12
N LEU A 56 -0.36 1.92 -7.60
CA LEU A 56 0.43 0.84 -8.21
C LEU A 56 -0.32 -0.50 -8.16
N TYR A 57 -0.99 -0.82 -7.05
CA TYR A 57 -1.83 -2.01 -6.94
C TYR A 57 -3.01 -1.98 -7.92
N LEU A 58 -3.72 -0.85 -8.03
CA LEU A 58 -4.84 -0.69 -8.96
C LEU A 58 -4.39 -0.79 -10.42
N SER A 59 -3.22 -0.24 -10.76
CA SER A 59 -2.61 -0.42 -12.08
C SER A 59 -2.28 -1.89 -12.35
N GLN A 60 -1.76 -2.61 -11.36
CA GLN A 60 -1.46 -4.03 -11.53
C GLN A 60 -2.74 -4.88 -11.69
N TYR A 61 -3.84 -4.52 -11.02
CA TYR A 61 -5.13 -5.15 -11.24
C TYR A 61 -5.62 -4.94 -12.66
N ASN A 62 -5.47 -3.73 -13.23
CA ASN A 62 -5.86 -3.50 -14.62
C ASN A 62 -5.17 -4.47 -15.60
N THR A 63 -3.89 -4.81 -15.35
CA THR A 63 -3.13 -5.73 -16.21
C THR A 63 -3.37 -7.21 -15.91
N ARG A 64 -3.49 -7.59 -14.63
CA ARG A 64 -3.49 -9.00 -14.20
C ARG A 64 -4.87 -9.54 -13.83
N HIS A 65 -5.73 -8.68 -13.29
CA HIS A 65 -7.04 -9.01 -12.72
C HIS A 65 -8.06 -7.88 -12.98
N PRO A 66 -8.34 -7.54 -14.26
CA PRO A 66 -9.23 -6.43 -14.60
C PRO A 66 -10.66 -6.66 -14.07
N GLU A 67 -11.06 -7.90 -13.82
CA GLU A 67 -12.35 -8.27 -13.21
C GLU A 67 -12.56 -7.71 -11.80
N ARG A 68 -11.47 -7.32 -11.11
CA ARG A 68 -11.54 -6.69 -9.79
C ARG A 68 -11.83 -5.20 -9.87
N LEU A 69 -11.60 -4.56 -11.02
CA LEU A 69 -11.86 -3.15 -11.19
C LEU A 69 -13.32 -2.92 -11.52
N ALA A 70 -13.86 -1.83 -10.98
CA ALA A 70 -15.19 -1.38 -11.30
C ALA A 70 -15.25 -0.87 -12.74
N SER A 71 -16.39 -1.08 -13.37
CA SER A 71 -16.73 -0.50 -14.67
C SER A 71 -18.05 0.25 -14.55
N THR A 72 -18.22 1.27 -15.39
CA THR A 72 -19.48 2.03 -15.45
C THR A 72 -20.61 1.10 -15.92
N LYS A 73 -21.71 1.05 -15.16
CA LYS A 73 -22.91 0.26 -15.46
C LYS A 73 -24.12 1.19 -15.56
N GLN A 74 -25.15 0.78 -16.31
CA GLN A 74 -26.41 1.55 -16.38
C GLN A 74 -27.02 1.67 -14.98
N GLY A 75 -27.33 2.89 -14.56
CA GLY A 75 -27.86 3.19 -13.22
C GLY A 75 -26.84 3.08 -12.09
N GLY A 76 -25.54 2.99 -12.38
CA GLY A 76 -24.45 3.01 -11.41
C GLY A 76 -23.56 4.26 -11.53
N PRO A 77 -22.62 4.45 -10.60
CA PRO A 77 -21.70 5.59 -10.60
C PRO A 77 -20.83 5.63 -11.86
N THR A 78 -20.36 6.82 -12.21
CA THR A 78 -19.41 7.02 -13.31
C THR A 78 -18.01 6.63 -12.85
N ILE A 79 -17.39 5.66 -13.53
CA ILE A 79 -16.04 5.18 -13.20
C ILE A 79 -15.01 5.71 -14.20
N LEU A 80 -13.94 6.33 -13.69
CA LEU A 80 -12.84 6.90 -14.45
C LEU A 80 -11.52 6.23 -14.07
N GLY A 81 -10.87 5.54 -15.01
CA GLY A 81 -9.60 4.87 -14.76
C GLY A 81 -9.72 3.68 -13.79
N ASN A 82 -8.66 3.41 -13.03
CA ASN A 82 -8.63 2.25 -12.14
C ASN A 82 -9.35 2.56 -10.82
N VAL A 83 -10.49 1.93 -10.61
CA VAL A 83 -11.28 2.06 -9.38
C VAL A 83 -11.61 0.68 -8.86
N TYR A 84 -11.41 0.47 -7.56
CA TYR A 84 -11.86 -0.72 -6.86
C TYR A 84 -13.04 -0.37 -5.96
N ILE A 85 -14.12 -1.15 -6.04
CA ILE A 85 -15.30 -1.01 -5.18
C ILE A 85 -15.55 -2.36 -4.52
N HIS A 86 -15.49 -2.39 -3.20
CA HIS A 86 -15.80 -3.59 -2.44
C HIS A 86 -17.27 -4.01 -2.66
N PRO A 87 -17.60 -5.32 -2.79
CA PRO A 87 -18.96 -5.78 -3.09
C PRO A 87 -20.04 -5.34 -2.09
N THR A 88 -19.66 -5.04 -0.84
CA THR A 88 -20.59 -4.57 0.20
C THR A 88 -20.74 -3.05 0.26
N ALA A 89 -19.99 -2.31 -0.57
CA ALA A 89 -20.07 -0.86 -0.62
C ALA A 89 -21.38 -0.41 -1.28
N LYS A 90 -21.93 0.71 -0.81
CA LYS A 90 -23.09 1.37 -1.42
C LYS A 90 -22.63 2.72 -1.95
N VAL A 91 -22.73 2.90 -3.26
CA VAL A 91 -22.30 4.14 -3.91
C VAL A 91 -23.50 4.76 -4.61
N ASP A 92 -23.71 6.04 -4.41
CA ASP A 92 -24.75 6.78 -5.11
C ASP A 92 -24.54 6.75 -6.64
N PRO A 93 -25.58 6.50 -7.45
CA PRO A 93 -25.48 6.45 -8.90
C PRO A 93 -24.97 7.73 -9.57
N SER A 94 -25.14 8.89 -8.92
CA SER A 94 -24.65 10.18 -9.44
C SER A 94 -23.18 10.45 -9.13
N ALA A 95 -22.53 9.60 -8.31
CA ALA A 95 -21.13 9.77 -7.96
C ALA A 95 -20.20 9.51 -9.15
N THR A 96 -19.11 10.27 -9.20
CA THR A 96 -18.00 10.08 -10.13
C THR A 96 -16.77 9.63 -9.35
N LEU A 97 -16.26 8.45 -9.68
CA LEU A 97 -15.15 7.82 -8.99
C LEU A 97 -13.94 7.72 -9.93
N GLY A 98 -12.80 8.24 -9.50
CA GLY A 98 -11.51 8.01 -10.12
C GLY A 98 -10.76 9.27 -10.57
N PRO A 99 -9.50 9.10 -11.03
CA PRO A 99 -8.77 7.84 -11.09
C PRO A 99 -8.19 7.41 -9.73
N ASN A 100 -7.77 6.14 -9.64
CA ASN A 100 -7.00 5.56 -8.53
C ASN A 100 -7.74 5.62 -7.18
N VAL A 101 -8.98 5.14 -7.17
CA VAL A 101 -9.83 5.12 -5.98
C VAL A 101 -10.04 3.69 -5.50
N SER A 102 -9.87 3.46 -4.21
CA SER A 102 -10.20 2.20 -3.53
C SER A 102 -11.29 2.43 -2.50
N ILE A 103 -12.45 1.80 -2.66
CA ILE A 103 -13.60 1.92 -1.77
C ILE A 103 -13.79 0.59 -1.03
N GLY A 104 -13.64 0.63 0.29
CA GLY A 104 -13.98 -0.48 1.19
C GLY A 104 -15.49 -0.66 1.35
N GLY A 105 -15.92 -1.52 2.29
CA GLY A 105 -17.35 -1.69 2.59
C GLY A 105 -17.95 -0.49 3.32
N VAL A 106 -18.22 0.60 2.59
CA VAL A 106 -18.72 1.89 3.08
C VAL A 106 -19.88 2.42 2.24
N THR A 107 -20.54 3.49 2.72
CA THR A 107 -21.54 4.24 1.96
C THR A 107 -20.96 5.56 1.46
N VAL A 108 -21.13 5.82 0.16
CA VAL A 108 -20.64 7.00 -0.53
C VAL A 108 -21.83 7.72 -1.18
N GLY A 109 -22.07 8.96 -0.75
CA GLY A 109 -23.08 9.84 -1.32
C GLY A 109 -22.72 10.39 -2.70
N ALA A 110 -23.58 11.27 -3.23
CA ALA A 110 -23.34 11.95 -4.51
C ALA A 110 -22.04 12.79 -4.45
N GLY A 111 -21.20 12.79 -5.48
CA GLY A 111 -19.97 13.59 -5.44
C GLY A 111 -18.87 13.12 -6.39
N VAL A 112 -17.66 13.66 -6.22
CA VAL A 112 -16.49 13.33 -7.04
C VAL A 112 -15.33 12.93 -6.15
N ILE A 113 -14.74 11.76 -6.40
CA ILE A 113 -13.64 11.21 -5.58
C ILE A 113 -12.47 10.84 -6.49
N ARG A 114 -11.25 11.26 -6.13
CA ARG A 114 -10.02 10.94 -6.87
C ARG A 114 -8.87 10.61 -5.93
N GLU A 115 -7.94 9.76 -6.36
CA GLU A 115 -6.67 9.49 -5.66
C GLU A 115 -6.85 9.18 -4.16
N SER A 116 -7.82 8.33 -3.84
CA SER A 116 -8.31 8.16 -2.47
C SER A 116 -8.46 6.71 -2.07
N ILE A 117 -8.25 6.44 -0.78
CA ILE A 117 -8.50 5.14 -0.15
C ILE A 117 -9.54 5.36 0.94
N ILE A 118 -10.73 4.78 0.77
CA ILE A 118 -11.83 4.90 1.71
C ILE A 118 -11.97 3.58 2.44
N LEU A 119 -11.57 3.57 3.71
CA LEU A 119 -11.57 2.38 4.55
C LEU A 119 -12.89 2.24 5.32
N HIS A 120 -13.14 1.04 5.83
CA HIS A 120 -14.32 0.75 6.63
C HIS A 120 -14.45 1.71 7.82
N GLY A 121 -15.69 2.07 8.16
CA GLY A 121 -16.00 3.07 9.20
C GLY A 121 -16.08 4.51 8.71
N ALA A 122 -15.67 4.80 7.46
CA ALA A 122 -15.89 6.10 6.85
C ALA A 122 -17.33 6.26 6.32
N LEU A 123 -17.90 7.45 6.47
CA LEU A 123 -19.15 7.87 5.85
C LEU A 123 -18.87 9.10 4.98
N LEU A 124 -19.09 8.99 3.68
CA LEU A 124 -18.95 10.12 2.76
C LEU A 124 -20.34 10.67 2.43
N GLN A 125 -20.60 11.90 2.86
CA GLN A 125 -21.87 12.59 2.61
C GLN A 125 -21.89 13.22 1.22
N ASP A 126 -23.07 13.66 0.80
CA ASP A 126 -23.28 14.28 -0.50
C ASP A 126 -22.38 15.52 -0.68
N HIS A 127 -21.89 15.69 -1.91
CA HIS A 127 -21.01 16.76 -2.36
C HIS A 127 -19.66 16.85 -1.63
N SER A 128 -19.22 15.76 -1.01
CA SER A 128 -17.86 15.64 -0.48
C SER A 128 -16.82 15.55 -1.61
N CYS A 129 -15.63 16.13 -1.37
CA CYS A 129 -14.50 16.18 -2.29
C CYS A 129 -13.19 15.68 -1.67
#